data_AF-A0A850AXB6-F1
#
_entry.id   AF-A0A850AXB6-F1
#
_cell.length_a   1.000
_cell.length_b   1.000
_cell.length_c   1.000
_cell.angle_alpha   90.00
_cell.angle_beta   90.00
_cell.angle_gamma   90.00
#
_symmetry.space_group_name_H-M   'P 1'
#
loop_
_entity.id
_entity.type
_entity.pdbx_description
1 polymer ?
#
loop_
_entity_poly.entity_id
_entity_poly.type
_entity_poly.pdbx_seq_one_letter_code
_entity_poly.pdbx_strand_id
1 'polypeptide(L)'
;MRNRLLAIALPAALAACGPATPEPSTSDSPPPAVTAAPPPATTPAATPPPAPEPTAEEKKKAEAARQLAEDRAKMDADMKAESERWTPEIRAEAKKLAEAKPTSLKSALEAALKAKYRKPGNADRDKYRHPVETLTFFGLTPKMTVIEWGPGEGWYTELLAPTLATQGKLIVTTADPNGPPDQRSTFYGERLKRFLDHAPELYGKVDRIVVDSKAPKLGVEGKADMVLVIRAMHGMYRDKILDGFLGEVFKALKPGGVLGVVQHRANPDANPDEAAKKGYLPEPVVIKTVEAAGFKLSGKSEVNANPKDTKDYEEGVWALPPTLRMKDKDRQKYLDIGESDRMTLKFVKPKK
;
A
#
# COMPACT_ATOMS: atom_id res chain seq x y z
N MET A 1 -8.26 -38.63 -52.82
CA MET A 1 -9.43 -39.25 -52.17
C MET A 1 -10.35 -38.10 -51.74
N ARG A 2 -11.29 -37.58 -52.55
CA ARG A 2 -12.64 -38.11 -52.93
C ARG A 2 -13.36 -38.64 -51.69
N ASN A 3 -14.52 -38.16 -51.21
CA ASN A 3 -15.76 -37.62 -51.83
C ASN A 3 -16.54 -36.83 -50.73
N ARG A 4 -17.08 -35.61 -50.93
CA ARG A 4 -18.46 -35.24 -51.35
C ARG A 4 -19.58 -36.23 -50.98
N LEU A 5 -20.65 -35.80 -50.29
CA LEU A 5 -21.92 -35.39 -50.93
C LEU A 5 -23.04 -34.99 -49.94
N LEU A 6 -23.89 -34.13 -50.48
CA LEU A 6 -25.11 -33.47 -49.98
C LEU A 6 -26.37 -34.29 -50.32
N ALA A 7 -27.54 -33.82 -49.85
CA ALA A 7 -28.95 -34.09 -50.27
C ALA A 7 -29.76 -34.99 -49.31
N ILE A 8 -30.78 -34.48 -48.59
CA ILE A 8 -32.15 -34.03 -48.98
C ILE A 8 -33.08 -35.19 -49.38
N ALA A 9 -34.17 -35.38 -48.61
CA ALA A 9 -35.58 -35.61 -49.02
C ALA A 9 -36.36 -36.69 -48.21
N LEU A 10 -37.49 -36.25 -47.63
CA LEU A 10 -38.73 -37.02 -47.33
C LEU A 10 -39.33 -37.63 -48.63
N PRO A 11 -40.39 -38.51 -48.68
CA PRO A 11 -41.49 -38.74 -47.71
C PRO A 11 -42.11 -40.18 -47.63
N ALA A 12 -43.16 -40.30 -46.79
CA ALA A 12 -44.42 -41.05 -46.97
C ALA A 12 -44.52 -42.61 -46.95
N ALA A 13 -45.17 -43.09 -45.89
CA ALA A 13 -46.41 -43.92 -45.80
C ALA A 13 -46.61 -45.22 -46.62
N LEU A 14 -47.10 -46.27 -45.92
CA LEU A 14 -48.13 -47.30 -46.24
C LEU A 14 -47.83 -48.57 -45.42
N ALA A 15 -48.63 -48.99 -44.43
CA ALA A 15 -49.96 -49.65 -44.46
C ALA A 15 -49.89 -51.20 -44.38
N ALA A 16 -50.96 -51.78 -43.81
CA ALA A 16 -51.37 -53.20 -43.70
C ALA A 16 -50.77 -53.98 -42.50
N CYS A 17 -51.50 -54.61 -41.56
CA CYS A 17 -52.79 -55.32 -41.44
C CYS A 17 -52.55 -56.82 -41.16
N GLY A 18 -53.11 -57.32 -40.06
CA GLY A 18 -53.24 -58.75 -39.72
C GLY A 18 -54.13 -58.92 -38.47
N PRO A 19 -54.96 -59.97 -38.36
CA PRO A 19 -56.39 -59.80 -38.08
C PRO A 19 -56.90 -60.28 -36.69
N ALA A 20 -58.16 -59.89 -36.43
CA ALA A 20 -59.10 -60.24 -35.36
C ALA A 20 -59.35 -61.76 -35.22
N THR A 21 -59.94 -62.33 -34.16
CA THR A 21 -61.28 -62.17 -33.49
C THR A 21 -61.36 -63.32 -32.41
N PRO A 22 -62.38 -63.50 -31.52
CA PRO A 22 -63.66 -62.80 -31.35
C PRO A 22 -64.13 -62.49 -29.90
N GLU A 23 -65.10 -61.58 -29.83
CA GLU A 23 -66.12 -61.32 -28.79
C GLU A 23 -67.28 -62.37 -28.86
N PRO A 24 -68.32 -62.44 -27.97
CA PRO A 24 -69.03 -61.30 -27.37
C PRO A 24 -69.75 -61.50 -26.01
N SER A 25 -70.58 -60.49 -25.69
CA SER A 25 -71.78 -60.40 -24.81
C SER A 25 -71.56 -59.75 -23.42
N THR A 26 -72.31 -58.74 -22.97
CA THR A 26 -73.48 -57.97 -23.46
C THR A 26 -73.65 -56.70 -22.59
N SER A 27 -74.18 -55.64 -23.23
CA SER A 27 -74.98 -54.51 -22.70
C SER A 27 -74.51 -53.71 -21.48
N ASP A 28 -74.15 -52.44 -21.71
CA ASP A 28 -74.83 -51.30 -21.07
C ASP A 28 -74.55 -49.98 -21.82
N SER A 29 -75.51 -49.07 -21.77
CA SER A 29 -75.62 -47.80 -22.53
C SER A 29 -74.44 -46.81 -22.34
N PRO A 30 -74.21 -45.91 -23.32
CA PRO A 30 -72.97 -45.12 -23.39
C PRO A 30 -72.97 -43.92 -22.43
N PRO A 31 -71.87 -43.64 -21.71
CA PRO A 31 -71.67 -42.35 -21.08
C PRO A 31 -71.30 -41.26 -22.12
N PRO A 32 -71.64 -39.99 -21.85
CA PRO A 32 -71.33 -38.86 -22.72
C PRO A 32 -69.81 -38.64 -22.87
N ALA A 33 -69.43 -38.06 -24.01
CA ALA A 33 -68.06 -37.81 -24.44
C ALA A 33 -67.16 -37.21 -23.35
N VAL A 34 -66.09 -37.94 -23.00
CA VAL A 34 -64.96 -37.38 -22.26
C VAL A 34 -64.10 -36.60 -23.25
N THR A 35 -64.11 -35.28 -23.11
CA THR A 35 -63.13 -34.37 -23.72
C THR A 35 -61.72 -34.87 -23.42
N ALA A 36 -60.90 -35.02 -24.45
CA ALA A 36 -59.49 -35.30 -24.31
C ALA A 36 -58.85 -34.28 -23.35
N ALA A 37 -58.20 -34.76 -22.30
CA ALA A 37 -57.44 -33.92 -21.40
C ALA A 37 -56.34 -33.16 -22.18
N PRO A 38 -56.13 -31.86 -21.90
CA PRO A 38 -55.04 -31.12 -22.52
C PRO A 38 -53.69 -31.77 -22.20
N PRO A 39 -52.66 -31.60 -23.06
CA PRO A 39 -51.31 -32.06 -22.72
C PRO A 39 -50.93 -31.49 -21.35
N PRO A 40 -50.17 -32.24 -20.53
CA PRO A 40 -49.75 -31.75 -19.23
C PRO A 40 -49.06 -30.40 -19.44
N ALA A 41 -49.56 -29.37 -18.75
CA ALA A 41 -48.93 -28.08 -18.73
C ALA A 41 -47.45 -28.29 -18.39
N THR A 42 -46.55 -27.81 -19.26
CA THR A 42 -45.14 -27.69 -18.91
C THR A 42 -45.08 -26.92 -17.60
N THR A 43 -44.72 -27.62 -16.53
CA THR A 43 -44.36 -27.00 -15.25
C THR A 43 -43.40 -25.86 -15.56
N PRO A 44 -43.66 -24.62 -15.10
CA PRO A 44 -42.67 -23.56 -15.19
C PRO A 44 -41.38 -24.11 -14.59
N ALA A 45 -40.27 -24.04 -15.33
CA ALA A 45 -38.96 -24.38 -14.78
C ALA A 45 -38.82 -23.65 -13.46
N ALA A 46 -38.61 -24.40 -12.36
CA ALA A 46 -38.43 -23.82 -11.04
C ALA A 46 -37.37 -22.73 -11.16
N THR A 47 -37.72 -21.51 -10.72
CA THR A 47 -36.76 -20.40 -10.68
C THR A 47 -35.54 -20.91 -9.91
N PRO A 48 -34.32 -20.83 -10.49
CA PRO A 48 -33.14 -21.26 -9.77
C PRO A 48 -33.09 -20.51 -8.43
N PRO A 49 -32.72 -21.19 -7.32
CA PRO A 49 -32.69 -20.56 -6.02
C PRO A 49 -31.85 -19.28 -6.11
N PRO A 50 -32.24 -18.20 -5.39
CA PRO A 50 -31.49 -16.96 -5.40
C PRO A 50 -30.03 -17.26 -5.05
N ALA A 51 -29.10 -16.64 -5.78
CA ALA A 51 -27.68 -16.83 -5.53
C ALA A 51 -27.39 -16.59 -4.04
N PRO A 52 -26.57 -17.44 -3.40
CA PRO A 52 -26.27 -17.30 -1.99
C PRO A 52 -25.72 -15.90 -1.71
N GLU A 53 -26.14 -15.29 -0.59
CA GLU A 53 -25.58 -14.00 -0.19
C GLU A 53 -24.06 -14.10 -0.01
N PRO A 54 -23.30 -13.08 -0.43
CA PRO A 54 -21.85 -13.10 -0.30
C PRO A 54 -21.46 -13.18 1.19
N THR A 55 -20.48 -14.03 1.46
CA THR A 55 -19.86 -14.20 2.78
C THR A 55 -19.23 -12.88 3.26
N ALA A 56 -18.97 -12.78 4.58
CA ALA A 56 -18.28 -11.62 5.13
C ALA A 56 -16.89 -11.40 4.49
N GLU A 57 -16.20 -12.49 4.12
CA GLU A 57 -14.91 -12.43 3.44
C GLU A 57 -15.04 -11.90 2.00
N GLU A 58 -16.05 -12.35 1.26
CA GLU A 58 -16.34 -11.85 -0.09
C GLU A 58 -16.75 -10.37 -0.06
N LYS A 59 -17.58 -9.96 0.90
CA LYS A 59 -17.94 -8.55 1.11
C LYS A 59 -16.69 -7.71 1.40
N LYS A 60 -15.79 -8.18 2.26
CA LYS A 60 -14.52 -7.50 2.59
C LYS A 60 -13.59 -7.40 1.38
N LYS A 61 -13.50 -8.46 0.56
CA LYS A 61 -12.68 -8.48 -0.65
C LYS A 61 -13.25 -7.52 -1.71
N ALA A 62 -14.56 -7.50 -1.90
CA ALA A 62 -15.24 -6.58 -2.81
C ALA A 62 -15.03 -5.12 -2.39
N GLU A 63 -15.14 -4.83 -1.10
CA GLU A 63 -14.88 -3.50 -0.56
C GLU A 63 -13.41 -3.08 -0.73
N ALA A 64 -12.46 -3.98 -0.47
CA ALA A 64 -11.04 -3.72 -0.69
C ALA A 64 -10.73 -3.44 -2.18
N ALA A 65 -11.37 -4.15 -3.10
CA ALA A 65 -11.24 -3.93 -4.54
C ALA A 65 -11.83 -2.58 -4.96
N ARG A 66 -13.01 -2.22 -4.43
CA ARG A 66 -13.63 -0.90 -4.66
C ARG A 66 -12.73 0.24 -4.17
N GLN A 67 -12.22 0.15 -2.95
CA GLN A 67 -11.32 1.14 -2.39
C GLN A 67 -10.01 1.25 -3.19
N LEU A 68 -9.47 0.12 -3.67
CA LEU A 68 -8.28 0.13 -4.52
C LEU A 68 -8.53 0.84 -5.85
N ALA A 69 -9.69 0.63 -6.47
CA ALA A 69 -10.07 1.32 -7.71
C ALA A 69 -10.23 2.83 -7.48
N GLU A 70 -10.86 3.24 -6.38
CA GLU A 70 -10.99 4.65 -5.99
C GLU A 70 -9.62 5.30 -5.76
N ASP A 71 -8.71 4.61 -5.06
CA ASP A 71 -7.36 5.12 -4.79
C ASP A 71 -6.51 5.22 -6.07
N ARG A 72 -6.72 4.32 -7.03
CA ARG A 72 -6.10 4.40 -8.36
C ARG A 72 -6.60 5.61 -9.15
N ALA A 73 -7.91 5.80 -9.21
CA ALA A 73 -8.51 6.97 -9.87
C ALA A 73 -8.05 8.28 -9.22
N LYS A 74 -7.97 8.32 -7.88
CA LYS A 74 -7.42 9.45 -7.15
C LYS A 74 -5.94 9.69 -7.49
N MET A 75 -5.12 8.64 -7.53
CA MET A 75 -3.72 8.77 -7.92
C MET A 75 -3.58 9.34 -9.33
N ASP A 76 -4.39 8.90 -10.29
CA ASP A 76 -4.39 9.44 -11.66
C ASP A 76 -4.73 10.94 -11.67
N ALA A 77 -5.77 11.35 -10.94
CA ALA A 77 -6.16 12.74 -10.82
C ALA A 77 -5.08 13.60 -10.14
N ASP A 78 -4.50 13.11 -9.04
CA ASP A 78 -3.43 13.78 -8.30
C ASP A 78 -2.18 13.93 -9.18
N MET A 79 -1.81 12.90 -9.95
CA MET A 79 -0.66 12.95 -10.85
C MET A 79 -0.87 13.92 -12.01
N LYS A 80 -2.11 14.02 -12.53
CA LYS A 80 -2.45 15.02 -13.55
C LYS A 80 -2.32 16.43 -13.00
N ALA A 81 -2.93 16.70 -11.85
CA ALA A 81 -2.84 18.01 -11.19
C ALA A 81 -1.39 18.39 -10.85
N GLU A 82 -0.61 17.42 -10.36
CA GLU A 82 0.81 17.62 -10.09
C GLU A 82 1.60 17.88 -11.39
N SER A 83 1.26 17.22 -12.49
CA SER A 83 1.90 17.48 -13.80
C SER A 83 1.63 18.89 -14.30
N GLU A 84 0.40 19.37 -14.18
CA GLU A 84 -0.01 20.71 -14.59
C GLU A 84 0.61 21.82 -13.73
N ARG A 85 0.90 21.52 -12.45
CA ARG A 85 1.53 22.46 -11.52
C ARG A 85 3.00 22.77 -11.86
N TRP A 86 3.73 21.84 -12.49
CA TRP A 86 5.17 21.96 -12.71
C TRP A 86 5.54 22.87 -13.88
N THR A 87 5.67 24.16 -13.61
CA THR A 87 6.13 25.16 -14.59
C THR A 87 7.64 25.04 -14.89
N PRO A 88 8.14 25.65 -15.99
CA PRO A 88 9.57 25.70 -16.29
C PRO A 88 10.43 26.24 -15.13
N GLU A 89 9.90 27.19 -14.35
CA GLU A 89 10.60 27.78 -13.20
C GLU A 89 10.76 26.76 -12.06
N ILE A 90 9.72 25.97 -11.77
CA ILE A 90 9.80 24.89 -10.77
C ILE A 90 10.80 23.83 -11.22
N ARG A 91 10.78 23.45 -12.50
CA ARG A 91 11.76 22.49 -13.07
C ARG A 91 13.19 23.01 -12.96
N ALA A 92 13.41 24.28 -13.27
CA ALA A 92 14.72 24.92 -13.17
C ALA A 92 15.20 25.00 -11.70
N GLU A 93 14.32 25.34 -10.75
CA GLU A 93 14.63 25.33 -9.32
C GLU A 93 15.00 23.92 -8.83
N ALA A 94 14.19 22.92 -9.18
CA ALA A 94 14.41 21.53 -8.81
C ALA A 94 15.75 21.01 -9.34
N LYS A 95 16.04 21.27 -10.62
CA LYS A 95 17.33 20.94 -11.25
C LYS A 95 18.50 21.61 -10.54
N LYS A 96 18.39 22.92 -10.26
CA LYS A 96 19.43 23.68 -9.54
C LYS A 96 19.73 23.07 -8.18
N LEU A 97 18.71 22.64 -7.44
CA LEU A 97 18.88 22.00 -6.14
C LEU A 97 19.49 20.60 -6.25
N ALA A 98 19.12 19.81 -7.26
CA ALA A 98 19.72 18.49 -7.50
C ALA A 98 21.18 18.53 -8.01
N GLU A 99 21.60 19.65 -8.59
CA GLU A 99 22.97 19.92 -9.03
C GLU A 99 23.81 20.66 -7.98
N ALA A 100 23.18 21.15 -6.91
CA ALA A 100 23.88 21.83 -5.83
C ALA A 100 24.86 20.90 -5.10
N LYS A 101 26.00 21.44 -4.69
CA LYS A 101 26.98 20.77 -3.83
C LYS A 101 26.91 21.38 -2.44
N PRO A 102 25.97 20.95 -1.58
CA PRO A 102 25.79 21.56 -0.27
C PRO A 102 27.03 21.38 0.60
N THR A 103 27.46 22.44 1.28
CA THR A 103 28.59 22.40 2.20
C THR A 103 28.20 21.87 3.59
N SER A 104 26.90 21.86 3.92
CA SER A 104 26.36 21.33 5.17
C SER A 104 24.98 20.69 4.97
N LEU A 105 24.60 19.79 5.89
CA LEU A 105 23.24 19.22 5.91
C LEU A 105 22.18 20.32 6.05
N LYS A 106 22.36 21.23 7.03
CA LYS A 106 21.38 22.25 7.37
C LYS A 106 21.05 23.14 6.18
N SER A 107 22.06 23.63 5.46
CA SER A 107 21.85 24.44 4.26
C SER A 107 21.13 23.69 3.13
N ALA A 108 21.40 22.38 2.97
CA ALA A 108 20.73 21.55 1.97
C ALA A 108 19.24 21.40 2.30
N LEU A 109 18.93 21.05 3.55
CA LEU A 109 17.55 20.86 4.00
C LEU A 109 16.77 22.17 3.99
N GLU A 110 17.34 23.28 4.46
CA GLU A 110 16.68 24.59 4.43
C GLU A 110 16.35 25.05 3.01
N ALA A 111 17.20 24.73 2.03
CA ALA A 111 16.92 25.02 0.63
C ALA A 111 15.76 24.13 0.09
N ALA A 112 15.80 22.82 0.37
CA ALA A 112 14.75 21.90 -0.02
C ALA A 112 13.38 22.18 0.65
N LEU A 113 13.38 22.68 1.89
CA LEU A 113 12.16 23.07 2.62
C LEU A 113 11.48 24.30 2.02
N LYS A 114 12.25 25.23 1.45
CA LYS A 114 11.74 26.44 0.79
C LYS A 114 11.35 26.21 -0.67
N ALA A 115 11.66 25.04 -1.22
CA ALA A 115 11.54 24.78 -2.65
C ALA A 115 10.07 24.62 -3.08
N LYS A 116 9.72 25.19 -4.23
CA LYS A 116 8.35 25.17 -4.75
C LYS A 116 7.96 23.83 -5.36
N TYR A 117 8.92 22.94 -5.59
CA TYR A 117 8.64 21.62 -6.14
C TYR A 117 7.95 20.70 -5.13
N ARG A 118 8.02 20.97 -3.81
CA ARG A 118 7.36 20.14 -2.78
C ARG A 118 5.87 20.00 -3.12
N LYS A 119 5.34 18.77 -3.06
CA LYS A 119 3.93 18.47 -3.31
C LYS A 119 3.06 19.34 -2.38
N PRO A 120 1.96 19.92 -2.87
CA PRO A 120 1.05 20.73 -2.05
C PRO A 120 0.63 19.99 -0.77
N GLY A 121 0.66 20.69 0.37
CA GLY A 121 0.37 20.14 1.69
C GLY A 121 1.54 19.44 2.40
N ASN A 122 2.65 19.13 1.72
CA ASN A 122 3.79 18.51 2.39
C ASN A 122 4.51 19.50 3.32
N ALA A 123 4.70 20.76 2.91
CA ALA A 123 5.35 21.79 3.73
C ALA A 123 4.56 22.10 5.03
N ASP A 124 3.23 22.01 5.00
CA ASP A 124 2.38 22.23 6.19
C ASP A 124 2.67 21.25 7.34
N ARG A 125 3.35 20.15 7.01
CA ARG A 125 3.70 19.08 7.94
C ARG A 125 5.10 19.23 8.50
N ASP A 126 5.92 20.14 7.98
CA ASP A 126 7.28 20.37 8.46
C ASP A 126 7.28 20.72 9.96
N LYS A 127 6.31 21.52 10.41
CA LYS A 127 6.12 21.86 11.83
C LYS A 127 5.79 20.68 12.75
N TYR A 128 5.33 19.56 12.19
CA TYR A 128 5.08 18.34 12.96
C TYR A 128 6.25 17.38 12.84
N ARG A 129 6.97 17.38 11.70
CA ARG A 129 7.99 16.38 11.36
C ARG A 129 9.42 16.82 11.67
N HIS A 130 9.62 18.12 11.89
CA HIS A 130 10.90 18.72 12.26
C HIS A 130 12.06 18.12 11.46
N PRO A 131 12.04 18.22 10.12
CA PRO A 131 12.93 17.44 9.27
C PRO A 131 14.40 17.80 9.47
N VAL A 132 14.71 19.07 9.73
CA VAL A 132 16.10 19.52 9.99
C VAL A 132 16.62 18.86 11.26
N GLU A 133 15.86 18.98 12.35
CA GLU A 133 16.21 18.46 13.67
C GLU A 133 16.26 16.92 13.66
N THR A 134 15.27 16.27 13.04
CA THR A 134 15.19 14.81 12.93
C THR A 134 16.38 14.24 12.15
N LEU A 135 16.68 14.79 10.97
CA LEU A 135 17.79 14.28 10.14
C LEU A 135 19.16 14.65 10.72
N THR A 136 19.27 15.78 11.41
CA THR A 136 20.47 16.17 12.16
C THR A 136 20.72 15.23 13.34
N PHE A 137 19.67 14.86 14.08
CA PHE A 137 19.76 13.90 15.18
C PHE A 137 20.27 12.53 14.70
N PHE A 138 19.77 12.03 13.56
CA PHE A 138 20.30 10.80 12.95
C PHE A 138 21.74 10.95 12.46
N GLY A 139 22.24 12.18 12.27
CA GLY A 139 23.60 12.47 11.83
C GLY A 139 23.75 12.35 10.32
N LEU A 140 22.68 12.65 9.56
CA LEU A 140 22.72 12.62 8.11
C LEU A 140 23.80 13.59 7.60
N THR A 141 24.52 13.20 6.55
CA THR A 141 25.39 14.12 5.82
C THR A 141 25.18 13.97 4.32
N PRO A 142 25.42 15.02 3.51
CA PRO A 142 25.26 14.96 2.06
C PRO A 142 26.10 13.88 1.34
N LYS A 143 27.10 13.29 2.02
CA LYS A 143 28.02 12.29 1.45
C LYS A 143 27.60 10.84 1.72
N MET A 144 26.51 10.62 2.44
CA MET A 144 26.08 9.28 2.85
C MET A 144 25.38 8.52 1.72
N THR A 145 25.52 7.20 1.74
CA THR A 145 24.55 6.29 1.11
C THR A 145 23.42 6.01 2.09
N VAL A 146 22.21 6.46 1.75
CA VAL A 146 21.02 6.38 2.60
C VAL A 146 19.99 5.48 1.94
N ILE A 147 19.43 4.55 2.71
CA ILE A 147 18.26 3.76 2.31
C ILE A 147 17.05 4.34 3.03
N GLU A 148 16.09 4.87 2.27
CA GLU A 148 14.76 5.22 2.80
C GLU A 148 13.84 4.01 2.61
N TRP A 149 13.48 3.37 3.72
CA TRP A 149 12.61 2.21 3.68
C TRP A 149 11.14 2.63 3.60
N GLY A 150 10.47 2.26 2.50
CA GLY A 150 9.04 2.52 2.32
C GLY A 150 8.71 4.02 2.42
N PRO A 151 9.13 4.84 1.44
CA PRO A 151 8.97 6.31 1.48
C PRO A 151 7.50 6.77 1.48
N GLY A 152 6.55 5.85 1.26
CA GLY A 152 5.12 6.14 1.20
C GLY A 152 4.79 7.01 -0.01
N GLU A 153 4.50 8.28 0.23
CA GLU A 153 4.24 9.29 -0.81
C GLU A 153 5.44 10.22 -1.06
N GLY A 154 6.62 9.89 -0.52
CA GLY A 154 7.87 10.58 -0.86
C GLY A 154 8.15 11.85 -0.06
N TRP A 155 7.44 12.11 1.04
CA TRP A 155 7.63 13.35 1.82
C TRP A 155 9.09 13.57 2.27
N TYR A 156 9.78 12.51 2.72
CA TYR A 156 11.21 12.61 3.05
C TYR A 156 12.08 12.53 1.79
N THR A 157 11.68 11.73 0.79
CA THR A 157 12.34 11.66 -0.52
C THR A 157 12.51 13.04 -1.17
N GLU A 158 11.51 13.92 -1.07
CA GLU A 158 11.57 15.31 -1.56
C GLU A 158 12.71 16.14 -0.93
N LEU A 159 13.15 15.78 0.28
CA LEU A 159 14.24 16.43 0.98
C LEU A 159 15.57 15.69 0.77
N LEU A 160 15.53 14.37 0.84
CA LEU A 160 16.70 13.49 0.76
C LEU A 160 17.30 13.47 -0.65
N ALA A 161 16.46 13.44 -1.69
CA ALA A 161 16.91 13.33 -3.07
C ALA A 161 17.87 14.46 -3.48
N PRO A 162 17.50 15.75 -3.39
CA PRO A 162 18.44 16.84 -3.71
C PRO A 162 19.60 16.94 -2.72
N THR A 163 19.38 16.60 -1.44
CA THR A 163 20.44 16.65 -0.41
C THR A 163 21.59 15.69 -0.72
N LEU A 164 21.29 14.53 -1.31
CA LEU A 164 22.25 13.46 -1.58
C LEU A 164 22.69 13.39 -3.05
N ALA A 165 22.04 14.13 -3.95
CA ALA A 165 22.16 13.98 -5.40
C ALA A 165 23.59 14.15 -5.99
N THR A 166 24.47 14.94 -5.36
CA THR A 166 25.80 15.26 -5.93
C THR A 166 26.97 14.60 -5.22
N GLN A 167 26.81 14.24 -3.95
CA GLN A 167 27.93 13.76 -3.11
C GLN A 167 27.62 12.44 -2.41
N GLY A 168 26.36 12.05 -2.32
CA GLY A 168 25.90 10.85 -1.63
C GLY A 168 25.08 9.99 -2.58
N LYS A 169 24.21 9.19 -1.98
CA LYS A 169 23.32 8.30 -2.72
C LYS A 169 22.05 8.07 -1.94
N LEU A 170 20.90 8.25 -2.59
CA LEU A 170 19.61 7.84 -2.04
C LEU A 170 19.16 6.55 -2.74
N ILE A 171 18.78 5.56 -1.93
CA ILE A 171 18.13 4.34 -2.37
C ILE A 171 16.77 4.31 -1.67
N VAL A 172 15.69 4.09 -2.40
CA VAL A 172 14.36 3.88 -1.82
C VAL A 172 13.93 2.43 -2.00
N THR A 173 13.30 1.85 -0.98
CA THR A 173 12.65 0.54 -1.13
C THR A 173 11.22 0.70 -1.63
N THR A 174 10.76 -0.25 -2.44
CA THR A 174 9.43 -0.24 -3.03
C THR A 174 8.86 -1.64 -3.15
N ALA A 175 7.53 -1.74 -3.20
CA ALA A 175 6.88 -2.93 -3.73
C ALA A 175 7.03 -2.97 -5.27
N ASP A 176 6.81 -4.15 -5.87
CA ASP A 176 6.88 -4.33 -7.32
C ASP A 176 5.75 -3.54 -8.02
N PRO A 177 6.06 -2.52 -8.84
CA PRO A 177 5.05 -1.77 -9.59
C PRO A 177 4.40 -2.60 -10.71
N ASN A 178 4.95 -3.76 -11.07
CA ASN A 178 4.45 -4.62 -12.15
C ASN A 178 3.81 -5.91 -11.62
N GLY A 179 3.55 -5.99 -10.31
CA GLY A 179 2.84 -7.10 -9.70
C GLY A 179 1.35 -7.18 -10.11
N PRO A 180 0.58 -8.10 -9.53
CA PRO A 180 -0.85 -8.23 -9.84
C PRO A 180 -1.61 -6.94 -9.53
N PRO A 181 -2.47 -6.43 -10.44
CA PRO A 181 -3.08 -5.10 -10.31
C PRO A 181 -4.11 -4.99 -9.18
N ASP A 182 -4.66 -6.10 -8.73
CA ASP A 182 -5.59 -6.23 -7.61
C ASP A 182 -4.87 -6.19 -6.23
N GLN A 183 -3.54 -6.22 -6.22
CA GLN A 183 -2.76 -6.14 -4.99
C GLN A 183 -2.48 -4.71 -4.57
N ARG A 184 -2.67 -4.45 -3.28
CA ARG A 184 -2.40 -3.14 -2.68
C ARG A 184 -0.91 -2.76 -2.75
N SER A 185 -0.02 -3.75 -2.66
CA SER A 185 1.43 -3.56 -2.79
C SER A 185 1.79 -3.04 -4.19
N THR A 186 1.21 -3.59 -5.25
CA THR A 186 1.43 -3.14 -6.63
C THR A 186 1.05 -1.67 -6.79
N PHE A 187 -0.12 -1.27 -6.27
CA PHE A 187 -0.54 0.14 -6.28
C PHE A 187 0.48 1.06 -5.57
N TYR A 188 1.03 0.65 -4.42
CA TYR A 188 2.07 1.43 -3.75
C TYR A 188 3.37 1.51 -4.55
N GLY A 189 3.76 0.44 -5.23
CA GLY A 189 4.90 0.42 -6.14
C GLY A 189 4.71 1.37 -7.33
N GLU A 190 3.56 1.30 -8.00
CA GLU A 190 3.19 2.19 -9.10
C GLU A 190 3.20 3.66 -8.67
N ARG A 191 2.64 3.96 -7.48
CA ARG A 191 2.57 5.32 -6.95
C ARG A 191 3.95 5.92 -6.73
N LEU A 192 4.87 5.17 -6.11
CA LEU A 192 6.24 5.65 -5.93
C LEU A 192 6.97 5.78 -7.26
N LYS A 193 6.79 4.83 -8.18
CA LYS A 193 7.36 4.90 -9.53
C LYS A 193 6.94 6.20 -10.23
N ARG A 194 5.64 6.51 -10.25
CA ARG A 194 5.11 7.73 -10.87
C ARG A 194 5.59 9.00 -10.17
N PHE A 195 5.68 9.00 -8.84
CA PHE A 195 6.25 10.12 -8.07
C PHE A 195 7.70 10.43 -8.50
N LEU A 196 8.55 9.40 -8.62
CA LEU A 196 9.95 9.60 -9.02
C LEU A 196 10.08 9.98 -10.50
N ASP A 197 9.32 9.33 -11.37
CA ASP A 197 9.41 9.55 -12.82
C ASP A 197 8.83 10.91 -13.26
N HIS A 198 8.04 11.58 -12.42
CA HIS A 198 7.43 12.89 -12.69
C HIS A 198 8.45 14.04 -12.80
N ALA A 199 9.55 13.95 -12.05
CA ALA A 199 10.60 14.97 -12.02
C ALA A 199 12.00 14.34 -12.13
N PRO A 200 12.38 13.80 -13.29
CA PRO A 200 13.68 13.13 -13.48
C PRO A 200 14.88 14.06 -13.23
N GLU A 201 14.73 15.38 -13.42
CA GLU A 201 15.74 16.38 -13.09
C GLU A 201 16.06 16.46 -11.58
N LEU A 202 15.13 16.01 -10.73
CA LEU A 202 15.27 16.00 -9.27
C LEU A 202 15.52 14.58 -8.74
N TYR A 203 14.77 13.61 -9.24
CA TYR A 203 14.74 12.25 -8.71
C TYR A 203 15.50 11.23 -9.57
N GLY A 204 16.02 11.61 -10.74
CA GLY A 204 16.67 10.69 -11.67
C GLY A 204 17.93 9.98 -11.14
N LYS A 205 18.46 10.43 -10.00
CA LYS A 205 19.59 9.80 -9.29
C LYS A 205 19.17 8.92 -8.10
N VAL A 206 17.88 8.79 -7.85
CA VAL A 206 17.34 7.94 -6.79
C VAL A 206 17.29 6.50 -7.28
N ASP A 207 18.04 5.63 -6.62
CA ASP A 207 18.00 4.20 -6.89
C ASP A 207 16.77 3.56 -6.22
N ARG A 208 16.24 2.51 -6.85
CA ARG A 208 15.07 1.78 -6.38
C ARG A 208 15.44 0.32 -6.12
N ILE A 209 15.03 -0.21 -4.98
CA ILE A 209 15.09 -1.65 -4.69
C ILE A 209 13.66 -2.16 -4.52
N VAL A 210 13.25 -3.09 -5.37
CA VAL A 210 12.00 -3.84 -5.18
C VAL A 210 12.21 -4.87 -4.06
N VAL A 211 11.38 -4.81 -3.03
CA VAL A 211 11.47 -5.67 -1.85
C VAL A 211 10.21 -6.51 -1.72
N ASP A 212 10.38 -7.84 -1.66
CA ASP A 212 9.34 -8.73 -1.15
C ASP A 212 9.28 -8.58 0.38
N SER A 213 8.14 -8.12 0.90
CA SER A 213 7.92 -7.97 2.33
C SER A 213 8.11 -9.26 3.14
N LYS A 214 7.87 -10.44 2.54
CA LYS A 214 7.97 -11.74 3.21
C LYS A 214 9.39 -12.32 3.17
N ALA A 215 10.18 -11.89 2.21
CA ALA A 215 11.56 -12.33 2.01
C ALA A 215 12.41 -11.13 1.55
N PRO A 216 12.60 -10.11 2.42
CA PRO A 216 13.29 -8.89 2.01
C PRO A 216 14.73 -9.19 1.60
N LYS A 217 15.19 -8.52 0.55
CA LYS A 217 16.58 -8.56 0.09
C LYS A 217 16.98 -7.17 -0.40
N LEU A 218 18.07 -6.64 0.16
CA LEU A 218 18.59 -5.33 -0.24
C LEU A 218 19.76 -5.40 -1.24
N GLY A 219 20.59 -6.46 -1.21
CA GLY A 219 21.71 -6.62 -2.16
C GLY A 219 22.79 -5.53 -2.08
N VAL A 220 22.85 -4.81 -0.95
CA VAL A 220 23.79 -3.71 -0.70
C VAL A 220 24.53 -3.90 0.63
N GLU A 221 24.93 -5.13 0.89
CA GLU A 221 25.57 -5.57 2.14
C GLU A 221 26.83 -4.74 2.43
N GLY A 222 26.86 -4.12 3.62
CA GLY A 222 27.97 -3.29 4.07
C GLY A 222 28.18 -2.00 3.25
N LYS A 223 27.19 -1.54 2.48
CA LYS A 223 27.33 -0.36 1.61
C LYS A 223 26.60 0.87 2.12
N ALA A 224 25.56 0.72 2.95
CA ALA A 224 24.78 1.85 3.45
C ALA A 224 25.41 2.49 4.69
N ASP A 225 25.41 3.82 4.74
CA ASP A 225 25.80 4.58 5.93
C ASP A 225 24.60 4.75 6.87
N MET A 226 23.39 4.85 6.31
CA MET A 226 22.16 5.06 7.06
C MET A 226 20.98 4.35 6.43
N VAL A 227 20.09 3.81 7.26
CA VAL A 227 18.76 3.33 6.88
C VAL A 227 17.73 4.09 7.70
N LEU A 228 16.74 4.68 7.03
CA LEU A 228 15.65 5.42 7.64
C LEU A 228 14.35 4.61 7.53
N VAL A 229 13.66 4.45 8.67
CA VAL A 229 12.36 3.76 8.76
C VAL A 229 11.39 4.69 9.45
N ILE A 230 10.47 5.25 8.68
CA ILE A 230 9.62 6.34 9.16
C ILE A 230 8.15 5.94 9.07
N ARG A 231 7.56 5.68 10.25
CA ARG A 231 6.16 5.29 10.47
C ARG A 231 5.78 3.99 9.75
N ALA A 232 6.66 2.99 9.80
CA ALA A 232 6.45 1.70 9.14
C ALA A 232 6.53 0.48 10.08
N MET A 233 7.22 0.59 11.22
CA MET A 233 7.52 -0.59 12.06
C MET A 233 6.28 -1.25 12.65
N HIS A 234 5.21 -0.50 12.96
CA HIS A 234 3.96 -1.07 13.45
C HIS A 234 3.34 -2.07 12.46
N GLY A 235 3.41 -1.78 11.15
CA GLY A 235 2.92 -2.69 10.11
C GLY A 235 3.79 -3.93 10.04
N MET A 236 5.11 -3.76 10.03
CA MET A 236 6.07 -4.89 10.03
C MET A 236 5.92 -5.79 11.27
N TYR A 237 5.68 -5.18 12.43
CA TYR A 237 5.44 -5.90 13.68
C TYR A 237 4.15 -6.70 13.63
N ARG A 238 3.04 -6.06 13.24
CA ARG A 238 1.72 -6.70 13.07
C ARG A 238 1.80 -7.88 12.11
N ASP A 239 2.50 -7.68 10.99
CA ASP A 239 2.58 -8.65 9.90
C ASP A 239 3.70 -9.70 10.15
N LYS A 240 4.36 -9.65 11.31
CA LYS A 240 5.42 -10.59 11.76
C LYS A 240 6.61 -10.69 10.81
N ILE A 241 6.95 -9.60 10.13
CA ILE A 241 8.09 -9.49 9.20
C ILE A 241 9.22 -8.58 9.71
N LEU A 242 9.06 -8.00 10.91
CA LEU A 242 10.01 -7.03 11.46
C LEU A 242 11.42 -7.61 11.64
N ASP A 243 11.55 -8.86 12.08
CA ASP A 243 12.86 -9.49 12.31
C ASP A 243 13.62 -9.72 11.00
N GLY A 244 12.93 -10.19 9.96
CA GLY A 244 13.52 -10.36 8.62
C GLY A 244 13.99 -9.03 8.04
N PHE A 245 13.17 -7.98 8.20
CA PHE A 245 13.55 -6.61 7.86
C PHE A 245 14.82 -6.14 8.61
N LEU A 246 14.85 -6.28 9.94
CA LEU A 246 16.00 -5.84 10.75
C LEU A 246 17.28 -6.59 10.38
N GLY A 247 17.19 -7.87 10.07
CA GLY A 247 18.32 -8.67 9.59
C GLY A 247 18.91 -8.13 8.29
N GLU A 248 18.07 -7.76 7.31
CA GLU A 248 18.54 -7.17 6.05
C GLU A 248 19.13 -5.78 6.22
N VAL A 249 18.51 -4.94 7.06
CA VAL A 249 19.05 -3.63 7.41
C VAL A 249 20.41 -3.75 8.10
N PHE A 250 20.55 -4.71 9.02
CA PHE A 250 21.82 -4.97 9.69
C PHE A 250 22.89 -5.39 8.70
N LYS A 251 22.57 -6.23 7.70
CA LYS A 251 23.52 -6.61 6.63
C LYS A 251 23.89 -5.42 5.74
N ALA A 252 22.91 -4.61 5.34
CA ALA A 252 23.11 -3.46 4.44
C ALA A 252 24.02 -2.37 5.05
N LEU A 253 23.90 -2.12 6.36
CA LEU A 253 24.68 -1.08 7.03
C LEU A 253 26.17 -1.44 7.16
N LYS A 254 27.04 -0.46 6.95
CA LYS A 254 28.46 -0.49 7.34
C LYS A 254 28.60 -0.65 8.86
N PRO A 255 29.71 -1.18 9.38
CA PRO A 255 30.05 -1.04 10.80
C PRO A 255 30.04 0.44 11.21
N GLY A 256 29.32 0.77 12.28
CA GLY A 256 29.06 2.15 12.70
C GLY A 256 27.92 2.85 11.95
N GLY A 257 27.27 2.19 10.99
CA GLY A 257 26.12 2.72 10.25
C GLY A 257 24.88 2.90 11.14
N VAL A 258 23.99 3.81 10.75
CA VAL A 258 22.84 4.25 11.55
C VAL A 258 21.54 3.62 11.05
N LEU A 259 20.73 3.11 11.96
CA LEU A 259 19.31 2.87 11.76
C LEU A 259 18.53 3.99 12.46
N GLY A 260 17.93 4.90 11.68
CA GLY A 260 17.08 5.97 12.16
C GLY A 260 15.61 5.56 12.13
N VAL A 261 14.96 5.56 13.29
CA VAL A 261 13.56 5.16 13.44
C VAL A 261 12.72 6.34 13.90
N VAL A 262 11.64 6.59 13.18
CA VAL A 262 10.51 7.42 13.66
C VAL A 262 9.28 6.54 13.65
N GLN A 263 8.62 6.36 14.80
CA GLN A 263 7.45 5.48 14.92
C GLN A 263 6.41 6.09 15.85
N HIS A 264 5.13 5.90 15.53
CA HIS A 264 4.02 6.29 16.40
C HIS A 264 4.15 5.58 17.75
N ARG A 265 4.16 6.35 18.84
CA ARG A 265 4.45 5.89 20.19
C ARG A 265 3.16 5.51 20.90
N ALA A 266 3.05 4.25 21.32
CA ALA A 266 2.00 3.81 22.24
C ALA A 266 2.35 4.19 23.69
N ASN A 267 1.38 4.04 24.60
CA ASN A 267 1.69 4.01 26.03
C ASN A 267 2.72 2.90 26.31
N PRO A 268 3.68 3.11 27.24
CA PRO A 268 4.80 2.20 27.44
C PRO A 268 4.38 0.77 27.81
N ASP A 269 3.29 0.63 28.57
CA ASP A 269 2.77 -0.66 29.04
C ASP A 269 1.64 -1.22 28.16
N ALA A 270 1.37 -0.61 27.01
CA ALA A 270 0.35 -1.09 26.09
C ALA A 270 0.72 -2.46 25.50
N ASN A 271 -0.28 -3.33 25.29
CA ASN A 271 -0.08 -4.57 24.55
C ASN A 271 0.39 -4.24 23.12
N PRO A 272 1.59 -4.68 22.69
CA PRO A 272 2.14 -4.32 21.39
C PRO A 272 1.36 -4.90 20.21
N ASP A 273 0.75 -6.08 20.34
CA ASP A 273 -0.05 -6.68 19.27
C ASP A 273 -1.33 -5.88 19.00
N GLU A 274 -1.99 -5.39 20.04
CA GLU A 274 -3.18 -4.54 19.90
C GLU A 274 -2.81 -3.11 19.47
N ALA A 275 -1.73 -2.54 20.01
CA ALA A 275 -1.25 -1.22 19.62
C ALA A 275 -0.85 -1.18 18.13
N ALA A 276 -0.18 -2.23 17.63
CA ALA A 276 0.27 -2.32 16.25
C ALA A 276 -0.89 -2.31 15.24
N LYS A 277 -2.04 -2.93 15.59
CA LYS A 277 -3.28 -2.86 14.78
C LYS A 277 -3.78 -1.43 14.63
N LYS A 278 -3.54 -0.57 15.62
CA LYS A 278 -3.88 0.87 15.64
C LYS A 278 -2.77 1.78 15.11
N GLY A 279 -1.66 1.22 14.64
CA GLY A 279 -0.54 1.97 14.07
C GLY A 279 0.52 2.43 15.07
N TYR A 280 0.37 2.11 16.36
CA TYR A 280 1.28 2.49 17.43
C TYR A 280 2.18 1.32 17.87
N LEU A 281 3.32 1.61 18.48
CA LEU A 281 4.13 0.62 19.19
C LEU A 281 4.66 1.18 20.51
N PRO A 282 4.73 0.39 21.59
CA PRO A 282 5.43 0.81 22.79
C PRO A 282 6.92 0.99 22.52
N GLU A 283 7.48 2.12 22.94
CA GLU A 283 8.90 2.42 22.73
C GLU A 283 9.85 1.36 23.32
N PRO A 284 9.62 0.83 24.53
CA PRO A 284 10.45 -0.25 25.08
C PRO A 284 10.47 -1.51 24.20
N VAL A 285 9.35 -1.83 23.54
CA VAL A 285 9.26 -2.98 22.62
C VAL A 285 10.10 -2.72 21.37
N VAL A 286 10.00 -1.52 20.78
CA VAL A 286 10.82 -1.14 19.62
C VAL A 286 12.31 -1.24 19.94
N ILE A 287 12.75 -0.67 21.07
CA ILE A 287 14.15 -0.71 21.49
C ILE A 287 14.61 -2.15 21.67
N LYS A 288 13.87 -2.96 22.44
CA LYS A 288 14.22 -4.36 22.72
C LYS A 288 14.33 -5.18 21.43
N THR A 289 13.38 -5.05 20.51
CA THR A 289 13.39 -5.80 19.25
C THR A 289 14.56 -5.40 18.35
N VAL A 290 14.87 -4.10 18.25
CA VAL A 290 16.00 -3.63 17.43
C VAL A 290 17.34 -4.05 18.03
N GLU A 291 17.49 -4.00 19.36
CA GLU A 291 18.70 -4.48 20.03
C GLU A 291 18.89 -6.00 19.93
N ALA A 292 17.81 -6.78 19.95
CA ALA A 292 17.86 -8.22 19.72
C ALA A 292 18.38 -8.58 18.31
N ALA A 293 18.19 -7.69 17.33
CA ALA A 293 18.78 -7.82 15.99
C ALA A 293 20.27 -7.41 15.91
N GLY A 294 20.90 -7.07 17.04
CA GLY A 294 22.33 -6.77 17.15
C GLY A 294 22.70 -5.28 17.09
N PHE A 295 21.72 -4.39 16.95
CA PHE A 295 21.95 -2.95 17.06
C PHE A 295 22.17 -2.51 18.51
N LYS A 296 22.65 -1.28 18.69
CA LYS A 296 22.71 -0.59 19.99
C LYS A 296 21.98 0.73 19.92
N LEU A 297 21.17 1.03 20.94
CA LEU A 297 20.56 2.35 21.07
C LEU A 297 21.67 3.39 21.32
N SER A 298 21.78 4.36 20.42
CA SER A 298 22.78 5.43 20.49
C SER A 298 22.17 6.77 20.93
N GLY A 299 20.84 6.93 20.87
CA GLY A 299 20.18 8.13 21.31
C GLY A 299 18.67 8.09 21.13
N LYS A 300 18.00 8.99 21.85
CA LYS A 300 16.56 9.26 21.76
C LYS A 300 16.35 10.76 21.57
N SER A 301 15.29 11.13 20.88
CA SER A 301 14.87 12.52 20.73
C SER A 301 13.35 12.64 20.87
N GLU A 302 12.92 13.66 21.61
CA GLU A 302 11.50 14.03 21.78
C GLU A 302 11.05 15.05 20.72
N VAL A 303 11.86 15.28 19.67
CA VAL A 303 11.58 16.27 18.61
C VAL A 303 10.21 16.07 17.94
N ASN A 304 9.73 14.83 17.85
CA ASN A 304 8.41 14.50 17.27
C ASN A 304 7.38 14.07 18.31
N ALA A 305 7.62 14.36 19.60
CA ALA A 305 6.67 14.09 20.67
C ALA A 305 5.44 14.99 20.52
N ASN A 306 4.26 14.43 20.80
CA ASN A 306 3.02 15.22 20.83
C ASN A 306 2.19 14.84 22.07
N PRO A 307 2.19 15.66 23.13
CA PRO A 307 1.42 15.37 24.34
C PRO A 307 -0.10 15.43 24.12
N LYS A 308 -0.58 16.02 23.01
CA LYS A 308 -2.01 16.05 22.68
C LYS A 308 -2.52 14.73 22.10
N ASP A 309 -1.63 13.84 21.66
CA ASP A 309 -2.04 12.55 21.13
C ASP A 309 -2.32 11.56 22.26
N THR A 310 -3.60 11.31 22.52
CA THR A 310 -4.12 10.41 23.57
C THR A 310 -4.07 8.93 23.17
N LYS A 311 -3.85 8.62 21.89
CA LYS A 311 -3.64 7.25 21.35
C LYS A 311 -4.86 6.31 21.47
N ASP A 312 -6.02 6.84 21.84
CA ASP A 312 -7.23 6.10 22.19
C ASP A 312 -8.37 6.21 21.15
N TYR A 313 -7.99 6.39 19.88
CA TYR A 313 -8.97 6.51 18.79
C TYR A 313 -9.42 5.13 18.27
N GLU A 314 -10.65 5.09 17.74
CA GLU A 314 -11.25 3.90 17.11
C GLU A 314 -10.43 3.45 15.88
N GLU A 315 -10.17 4.37 14.97
CA GLU A 315 -9.33 4.15 13.77
C GLU A 315 -7.82 4.25 14.04
N GLY A 316 -7.41 4.23 15.31
CA GLY A 316 -6.02 4.37 15.71
C GLY A 316 -5.38 5.65 15.17
N VAL A 317 -4.10 5.58 14.83
CA VAL A 317 -3.33 6.75 14.38
C VAL A 317 -3.88 7.37 13.09
N TRP A 318 -4.63 6.61 12.30
CA TRP A 318 -5.20 7.08 11.04
C TRP A 318 -6.40 8.01 11.22
N ALA A 319 -6.93 8.15 12.43
CA ALA A 319 -7.86 9.23 12.78
C ALA A 319 -7.19 10.61 12.68
N LEU A 320 -5.87 10.69 12.89
CA LEU A 320 -5.10 11.94 12.87
C LEU A 320 -4.63 12.32 11.45
N PRO A 321 -4.25 13.59 11.23
CA PRO A 321 -3.51 14.01 10.04
C PRO A 321 -2.27 13.13 9.75
N PRO A 322 -1.95 12.86 8.48
CA PRO A 322 -2.61 13.39 7.27
C PRO A 322 -3.79 12.53 6.81
N THR A 323 -4.06 11.39 7.45
CA THR A 323 -5.01 10.41 6.94
C THR A 323 -6.45 10.81 7.21
N LEU A 324 -6.76 11.32 8.42
CA LEU A 324 -8.10 11.80 8.80
C LEU A 324 -9.21 10.81 8.39
N ARG A 325 -9.06 9.53 8.75
CA ARG A 325 -9.95 8.45 8.30
C ARG A 325 -11.41 8.64 8.72
N MET A 326 -11.63 9.40 9.80
CA MET A 326 -12.96 9.78 10.28
C MET A 326 -13.67 10.82 9.39
N LYS A 327 -12.99 11.33 8.35
CA LYS A 327 -13.49 12.35 7.40
C LYS A 327 -14.02 13.58 8.15
N ASP A 328 -15.32 13.85 8.06
CA ASP A 328 -15.96 15.02 8.66
C ASP A 328 -16.31 14.83 10.14
N LYS A 329 -16.39 13.58 10.62
CA LYS A 329 -16.70 13.29 12.01
C LYS A 329 -15.57 13.77 12.92
N ASP A 330 -15.88 14.72 13.80
CA ASP A 330 -14.97 15.36 14.74
C ASP A 330 -13.68 15.89 14.09
N ARG A 331 -13.75 16.31 12.81
CA ARG A 331 -12.55 16.65 12.04
C ARG A 331 -11.67 17.70 12.72
N GLN A 332 -12.27 18.75 13.27
CA GLN A 332 -11.54 19.81 13.95
C GLN A 332 -10.78 19.30 15.18
N LYS A 333 -11.39 18.39 15.97
CA LYS A 333 -10.72 17.73 17.10
C LYS A 333 -9.41 17.08 16.68
N TYR A 334 -9.41 16.32 15.58
CA TYR A 334 -8.20 15.66 15.08
C TYR A 334 -7.17 16.63 14.49
N LEU A 335 -7.62 17.74 13.88
CA LEU A 335 -6.73 18.80 13.42
C LEU A 335 -6.04 19.54 14.57
N ASP A 336 -6.76 19.78 15.67
CA ASP A 336 -6.25 20.48 16.86
C ASP A 336 -5.18 19.67 17.60
N ILE A 337 -5.26 18.33 17.49
CA ILE A 337 -4.23 17.40 17.96
C ILE A 337 -2.99 17.47 17.05
N GLY A 338 -3.18 17.49 15.72
CA GLY A 338 -2.10 17.44 14.74
C GLY A 338 -1.58 16.03 14.50
N GLU A 339 -0.33 15.88 14.03
CA GLU A 339 0.23 14.53 13.86
C GLU A 339 0.51 13.86 15.21
N SER A 340 0.40 12.54 15.22
CA SER A 340 0.64 11.66 16.37
C SER A 340 1.95 11.91 17.13
N ASP A 341 1.95 11.50 18.40
CA ASP A 341 3.15 11.33 19.22
C ASP A 341 4.08 10.28 18.59
N ARG A 342 5.34 10.64 18.35
CA ARG A 342 6.32 9.78 17.68
C ARG A 342 7.63 9.71 18.44
N MET A 343 8.04 8.49 18.76
CA MET A 343 9.41 8.22 19.20
C MET A 343 10.37 8.47 18.05
N THR A 344 11.50 9.12 18.34
CA THR A 344 12.60 9.32 17.39
C THR A 344 13.87 8.68 17.97
N LEU A 345 14.25 7.53 17.43
CA LEU A 345 15.28 6.65 17.99
C LEU A 345 16.42 6.47 17.01
N LYS A 346 17.66 6.61 17.50
CA LYS A 346 18.88 6.38 16.73
C LYS A 346 19.55 5.12 17.23
N PHE A 347 19.69 4.15 16.34
CA PHE A 347 20.45 2.93 16.59
C PHE A 347 21.71 2.90 15.74
N VAL A 348 22.75 2.23 16.23
CA VAL A 348 24.00 2.01 15.49
C VAL A 348 24.30 0.53 15.36
N LYS A 349 24.79 0.14 14.19
CA LYS A 349 25.47 -1.16 14.02
C LYS A 349 26.85 -1.06 14.69
N PRO A 350 27.20 -1.92 15.65
CA PRO A 350 28.49 -1.84 16.32
C PRO A 350 29.67 -1.86 15.33
N LYS A 351 30.69 -1.04 15.58
CA LYS A 351 32.01 -1.17 14.93
C LYS A 351 32.62 -2.45 15.51
N LYS A 352 32.96 -3.42 14.65
CA LYS A 352 33.68 -4.61 15.11
C LYS A 352 35.06 -4.23 15.64
#